data_AF-A0A2V9YKG1-F1
#
_entry.id   AF-A0A2V9YKG1-F1
#
_cell.length_a   1.000
_cell.length_b   1.000
_cell.length_c   1.000
_cell.angle_alpha   90.00
_cell.angle_beta   90.00
_cell.angle_gamma   90.00
#
_symmetry.space_group_name_H-M   'P 1'
#
loop_
_entity.id
_entity.type
_entity.pdbx_description
1 polymer ?
#
loop_
_entity_poly.entity_id
_entity_poly.type
_entity_poly.pdbx_seq_one_letter_code
_entity_poly.pdbx_strand_id
1 'polypeptide(L)'
;ANSEVTQFSRDIRVDAGEKTGEVTCINCSVYVRGQVDGEVTVIHGNIMIEDGAEVTGDVTSVWGDIRVANGTRIAGDVTSVAGATRVQPQASITGDRTSLEGTRWLLAIILPPLICLGLIVTLIVTLIIWLVERSRRPQMPGAASQGVIG
;
A
#
# COMPACT_ATOMS: atom_id res chain seq x y z
N ALA A 1 9.63 26.17 -1.66
CA ALA A 1 8.48 25.58 -0.97
C ALA A 1 8.22 24.24 -1.63
N ASN A 2 8.59 23.14 -0.98
CA ASN A 2 8.40 21.82 -1.54
C ASN A 2 6.90 21.51 -1.45
N SER A 3 6.22 21.47 -2.60
CA SER A 3 4.76 21.39 -2.66
C SER A 3 4.38 19.93 -2.86
N GLU A 4 3.88 19.29 -1.80
CA GLU A 4 3.36 17.93 -1.82
C GLU A 4 2.00 17.93 -2.53
N VAL A 5 1.85 17.06 -3.53
CA VAL A 5 0.63 16.93 -4.33
C VAL A 5 0.09 15.53 -4.15
N THR A 6 -0.95 15.41 -3.34
CA THR A 6 -1.69 14.16 -3.15
C THR A 6 -3.04 14.22 -3.87
N GLN A 7 -3.27 13.36 -4.86
CA GLN A 7 -4.56 13.26 -5.56
C GLN A 7 -5.13 11.85 -5.58
N PHE A 8 -6.46 11.79 -5.69
CA PHE A 8 -7.25 10.57 -5.72
C PHE A 8 -8.13 10.56 -6.97
N SER A 9 -8.11 9.46 -7.73
CA SER A 9 -8.96 9.25 -8.91
C SER A 9 -8.92 10.37 -9.95
N ARG A 10 -7.85 11.17 -9.96
CA ARG A 10 -7.55 12.17 -10.96
C ARG A 10 -6.11 12.05 -11.39
N ASP A 11 -5.91 12.04 -12.70
CA ASP A 11 -4.58 11.97 -13.27
C ASP A 11 -3.80 13.25 -12.98
N ILE A 12 -2.54 13.08 -12.59
CA ILE A 12 -1.61 14.18 -12.39
C ILE A 12 -0.76 14.32 -13.65
N ARG A 13 -0.64 15.54 -14.16
CA ARG A 13 0.24 15.88 -15.27
C ARG A 13 1.17 16.99 -14.82
N VAL A 14 2.46 16.76 -14.93
CA VAL A 14 3.51 17.76 -14.70
C VAL A 14 4.05 18.14 -16.06
N ASP A 15 3.68 19.31 -16.55
CA ASP A 15 4.05 19.74 -17.90
C ASP A 15 5.52 20.21 -17.97
N ALA A 16 6.04 20.34 -19.19
CA ALA A 16 7.43 20.75 -19.41
C ALA A 16 7.68 22.16 -18.82
N GLY A 17 8.71 22.28 -17.99
CA GLY A 17 9.04 23.53 -17.29
C GLY A 17 8.32 23.73 -15.95
N GLU A 18 7.37 22.87 -15.62
CA GLU A 18 6.77 22.81 -14.28
C GLU A 18 7.68 22.05 -13.32
N LYS A 19 7.75 22.51 -12.07
CA LYS A 19 8.45 21.83 -11.00
C LYS A 19 7.49 21.53 -9.87
N THR A 20 7.39 20.26 -9.51
CA THR A 20 6.57 19.78 -8.40
C THR A 20 7.47 19.13 -7.34
N GLY A 21 7.01 19.14 -6.10
CA GLY A 21 7.64 18.41 -5.01
C GLY A 21 7.30 16.93 -5.05
N GLU A 22 6.93 16.38 -3.90
CA GLU A 22 6.42 15.01 -3.77
C GLU A 22 5.06 14.85 -4.45
N VAL A 23 4.87 13.74 -5.17
CA VAL A 23 3.64 13.42 -5.90
C VAL A 23 3.13 12.06 -5.46
N THR A 24 1.97 12.03 -4.82
CA THR A 24 1.29 10.79 -4.45
C THR A 24 -0.06 10.69 -5.14
N CYS A 25 -0.27 9.63 -5.90
CA CYS A 25 -1.50 9.39 -6.67
C CYS A 25 -2.10 8.03 -6.29
N ILE A 26 -3.38 8.00 -5.94
CA ILE A 26 -4.10 6.76 -5.66
C ILE A 26 -5.26 6.59 -6.65
N ASN A 27 -5.29 5.44 -7.32
CA ASN A 27 -6.25 5.08 -8.36
C ASN A 27 -6.25 6.06 -9.55
N CYS A 28 -5.05 6.46 -9.99
CA CYS A 28 -4.84 7.46 -11.03
C CYS A 28 -3.50 7.27 -11.74
N SER A 29 -3.35 7.86 -12.92
CA SER A 29 -2.09 7.81 -13.67
C SER A 29 -1.32 9.12 -13.54
N VAL A 30 0.01 9.03 -13.47
CA VAL A 30 0.90 10.19 -13.37
C VAL A 30 1.72 10.30 -14.66
N TYR A 31 1.71 11.49 -15.25
CA TYR A 31 2.48 11.84 -16.45
C TYR A 31 3.47 12.94 -16.10
N VAL A 32 4.75 12.68 -16.27
CA VAL A 32 5.82 13.62 -15.91
C VAL A 32 6.59 14.00 -17.17
N ARG A 33 6.51 15.29 -17.54
CA ARG A 33 7.34 15.95 -18.58
C ARG A 33 8.30 16.99 -17.99
N GLY A 34 7.96 17.52 -16.81
CA GLY A 34 8.73 18.55 -16.10
C GLY A 34 9.75 17.96 -15.12
N GLN A 35 9.93 18.65 -14.00
CA GLN A 35 10.86 18.25 -12.93
C GLN A 35 10.10 17.92 -11.65
N VAL A 36 10.53 16.86 -10.97
CA VAL A 36 9.97 16.44 -9.68
C VAL A 36 11.10 16.38 -8.66
N ASP A 37 11.08 17.33 -7.71
CA ASP A 37 12.07 17.47 -6.64
C ASP A 37 11.60 16.74 -5.36
N GLY A 38 11.32 15.45 -5.52
CA GLY A 38 10.74 14.60 -4.49
C GLY A 38 10.42 13.20 -5.00
N GLU A 39 9.64 12.47 -4.21
CA GLU A 39 9.20 11.11 -4.52
C GLU A 39 7.94 11.10 -5.38
N VAL A 40 7.83 10.12 -6.27
CA VAL A 40 6.62 9.86 -7.08
C VAL A 40 6.08 8.51 -6.71
N THR A 41 4.96 8.49 -5.98
CA THR A 41 4.28 7.27 -5.57
C THR A 41 2.93 7.15 -6.25
N VAL A 42 2.72 6.05 -6.99
CA VAL A 42 1.43 5.74 -7.61
C VAL A 42 0.92 4.39 -7.14
N ILE A 43 -0.30 4.37 -6.62
CA ILE A 43 -0.98 3.16 -6.16
C ILE A 43 -2.18 2.93 -7.07
N HIS A 44 -2.24 1.75 -7.70
CA HIS A 44 -3.30 1.36 -8.65
C HIS A 44 -3.38 2.32 -9.84
N GLY A 45 -2.33 2.36 -10.65
CA GLY A 45 -2.26 3.26 -11.80
C GLY A 45 -0.92 3.20 -12.49
N ASN A 46 -0.75 3.97 -13.56
CA ASN A 46 0.47 3.90 -14.37
C ASN A 46 1.31 5.17 -14.18
N ILE A 47 2.63 4.99 -14.18
CA ILE A 47 3.61 6.08 -14.20
C ILE A 47 4.19 6.18 -15.61
N MET A 48 4.08 7.35 -16.22
CA MET A 48 4.70 7.68 -17.49
C MET A 48 5.65 8.85 -17.32
N ILE A 49 6.94 8.59 -17.43
CA ILE A 49 7.98 9.63 -17.43
C ILE A 49 8.38 9.84 -18.90
N GLU A 50 8.04 11.00 -19.44
CA GLU A 50 8.25 11.38 -20.84
C GLU A 50 9.64 12.00 -21.06
N ASP A 51 10.04 12.16 -22.33
CA ASP A 51 11.40 12.58 -22.69
C ASP A 51 11.77 13.94 -22.07
N GLY A 52 12.97 14.02 -21.49
CA GLY A 52 13.49 15.24 -20.86
C GLY A 52 12.97 15.53 -19.45
N ALA A 53 12.13 14.66 -18.88
CA ALA A 53 11.72 14.77 -17.49
C ALA A 53 12.86 14.38 -16.51
N GLU A 54 12.85 15.01 -15.34
CA GLU A 54 13.83 14.78 -14.28
C GLU A 54 13.14 14.52 -12.94
N VAL A 55 13.52 13.44 -12.27
CA VAL A 55 13.03 13.10 -10.93
C VAL A 55 14.23 12.95 -10.01
N THR A 56 14.28 13.77 -8.95
CA THR A 56 15.40 13.78 -8.02
C THR A 56 15.25 12.74 -6.91
N GLY A 57 14.01 12.37 -6.56
CA GLY A 57 13.71 11.32 -5.58
C GLY A 57 13.39 9.96 -6.21
N ASP A 58 12.68 9.14 -5.43
CA ASP A 58 12.34 7.76 -5.78
C ASP A 58 11.03 7.70 -6.59
N VAL A 59 10.95 6.72 -7.50
CA VAL A 59 9.75 6.45 -8.30
C VAL A 59 9.21 5.09 -7.93
N THR A 60 8.05 5.07 -7.28
CA THR A 60 7.40 3.85 -6.80
C THR A 60 6.03 3.66 -7.43
N SER A 61 5.82 2.54 -8.13
CA SER A 61 4.50 2.11 -8.59
C SER A 61 4.06 0.86 -7.86
N VAL A 62 2.81 0.86 -7.39
CA VAL A 62 2.16 -0.28 -6.76
C VAL A 62 0.95 -0.68 -7.59
N TRP A 63 0.91 -1.92 -8.05
CA TRP A 63 -0.18 -2.45 -8.88
C TRP A 63 -0.40 -1.67 -10.19
N GLY A 64 0.69 -1.37 -10.89
CA GLY A 64 0.62 -0.78 -12.23
C GLY A 64 1.98 -0.59 -12.88
N ASP A 65 1.99 -0.13 -14.12
CA ASP A 65 3.19 -0.11 -14.94
C ASP A 65 3.99 1.19 -14.78
N ILE A 66 5.32 1.07 -14.80
CA ILE A 66 6.23 2.21 -14.93
C ILE A 66 6.81 2.22 -16.34
N ARG A 67 6.63 3.32 -17.06
CA ARG A 67 7.24 3.58 -18.36
C ARG A 67 8.13 4.81 -18.27
N VAL A 68 9.39 4.63 -18.62
CA VAL A 68 10.40 5.70 -18.61
C VAL A 68 10.95 5.87 -20.02
N ALA A 69 10.78 7.06 -20.57
CA ALA A 69 11.18 7.43 -21.92
C ALA A 69 12.69 7.71 -22.03
N ASN A 70 13.16 8.16 -23.19
CA ASN A 70 14.59 8.40 -23.42
C ASN A 70 15.03 9.76 -22.86
N GLY A 71 16.29 9.85 -22.45
CA GLY A 71 16.85 11.13 -21.98
C GLY A 71 16.26 11.62 -20.65
N THR A 72 15.49 10.79 -19.96
CA THR A 72 15.01 11.05 -18.59
C THR A 72 16.13 10.81 -17.59
N ARG A 73 16.16 11.61 -16.53
CA ARG A 73 17.10 11.46 -15.41
C ARG A 73 16.33 11.16 -14.13
N ILE A 74 16.63 10.03 -13.51
CA ILE A 74 16.08 9.65 -12.21
C ILE A 74 17.28 9.50 -11.26
N ALA A 75 17.37 10.37 -10.26
CA ALA A 75 18.48 10.34 -9.32
C ALA A 75 18.29 9.28 -8.22
N GLY A 76 17.04 9.02 -7.82
CA GLY A 76 16.69 7.99 -6.85
C GLY A 76 16.44 6.61 -7.46
N ASP A 77 15.73 5.78 -6.70
CA ASP A 77 15.42 4.39 -7.01
C ASP A 77 14.14 4.26 -7.84
N VAL A 78 14.07 3.25 -8.70
CA VAL A 78 12.84 2.90 -9.42
C VAL A 78 12.32 1.56 -8.92
N THR A 79 11.24 1.63 -8.16
CA THR A 79 10.60 0.48 -7.53
C THR A 79 9.25 0.18 -8.17
N SER A 80 9.06 -1.04 -8.67
CA SER A 80 7.74 -1.51 -9.13
C SER A 80 7.28 -2.70 -8.33
N VAL A 81 6.07 -2.60 -7.79
CA VAL A 81 5.43 -3.61 -6.96
C VAL A 81 4.25 -4.18 -7.73
N ALA A 82 4.29 -5.47 -8.07
CA ALA A 82 3.20 -6.16 -8.77
C ALA A 82 2.77 -5.49 -10.10
N GLY A 83 3.72 -4.94 -10.85
CA GLY A 83 3.52 -4.33 -12.17
C GLY A 83 4.78 -4.42 -13.02
N ALA A 84 4.71 -4.02 -14.30
CA ALA A 84 5.85 -4.09 -15.20
C ALA A 84 6.65 -2.78 -15.22
N THR A 85 7.98 -2.88 -15.22
CA THR A 85 8.86 -1.74 -15.50
C THR A 85 9.38 -1.81 -16.94
N ARG A 86 9.20 -0.74 -17.69
CA ARG A 86 9.78 -0.56 -19.01
C ARG A 86 10.58 0.73 -19.02
N VAL A 87 11.88 0.57 -18.90
CA VAL A 87 12.83 1.68 -18.97
C VAL A 87 13.54 1.62 -20.30
N GLN A 88 13.49 2.70 -21.08
CA GLN A 88 14.21 2.76 -22.34
C GLN A 88 15.73 2.86 -22.13
N PRO A 89 16.56 2.37 -23.08
CA PRO A 89 18.01 2.24 -22.88
C PRO A 89 18.75 3.57 -22.65
N GLN A 90 18.19 4.69 -23.10
CA GLN A 90 18.82 6.02 -22.95
C GLN A 90 18.37 6.76 -21.67
N ALA A 91 17.60 6.13 -20.79
CA ALA A 91 17.25 6.70 -19.49
C ALA A 91 18.42 6.53 -18.51
N SER A 92 18.83 7.64 -17.87
CA SER A 92 19.86 7.62 -16.82
C SER A 92 19.19 7.44 -15.47
N ILE A 93 19.39 6.29 -14.85
CA ILE A 93 18.94 6.01 -13.47
C ILE A 93 20.19 5.89 -12.62
N THR A 94 20.33 6.77 -11.63
CA THR A 94 21.48 6.79 -10.72
C THR A 94 21.32 5.80 -9.57
N GLY A 95 20.09 5.61 -9.07
CA GLY A 95 19.75 4.61 -8.06
C GLY A 95 19.53 3.21 -8.62
N ASP A 96 18.99 2.34 -7.77
CA ASP A 96 18.74 0.94 -8.05
C ASP A 96 17.39 0.71 -8.77
N ARG A 97 17.35 -0.36 -9.57
CA ARG A 97 16.12 -0.85 -10.22
C ARG A 97 15.60 -2.05 -9.45
N THR A 98 14.63 -1.81 -8.59
CA THR A 98 14.00 -2.83 -7.76
C THR A 98 12.66 -3.22 -8.37
N SER A 99 12.68 -4.20 -9.28
CA SER A 99 11.45 -4.84 -9.71
C SER A 99 11.06 -5.88 -8.66
N LEU A 100 10.13 -5.52 -7.79
CA LEU A 100 9.52 -6.42 -6.81
C LEU A 100 8.44 -7.27 -7.51
N GLU A 101 8.87 -7.97 -8.56
CA GLU A 101 8.14 -9.00 -9.29
C GLU A 101 8.06 -10.26 -8.43
N GLY A 102 7.21 -10.21 -7.40
CA GLY A 102 7.03 -11.37 -6.56
C GLY A 102 6.04 -11.12 -5.46
N THR A 103 4.90 -11.82 -5.52
CA THR A 103 3.87 -11.84 -4.47
C THR A 103 4.41 -12.26 -3.10
N ARG A 104 5.61 -12.85 -3.02
CA ARG A 104 6.18 -13.47 -1.81
C ARG A 104 6.47 -12.50 -0.66
N TRP A 105 7.00 -11.30 -0.93
CA TRP A 105 7.27 -10.30 0.12
C TRP A 105 5.97 -9.58 0.54
N LEU A 106 5.07 -9.33 -0.41
CA LEU A 106 3.72 -8.82 -0.13
C LEU A 106 2.96 -9.77 0.80
N LEU A 107 3.02 -11.08 0.54
CA LEU A 107 2.44 -12.09 1.43
C LEU A 107 3.08 -12.04 2.81
N ALA A 108 4.40 -11.85 2.92
CA ALA A 108 5.07 -11.76 4.22
C ALA A 108 4.58 -10.57 5.06
N ILE A 109 4.13 -9.47 4.44
CA ILE A 109 3.62 -8.28 5.14
C ILE A 109 2.09 -8.36 5.37
N ILE A 110 1.33 -8.82 4.36
CA ILE A 110 -0.14 -8.81 4.37
C ILE A 110 -0.73 -10.04 5.07
N LEU A 111 -0.10 -11.21 4.97
CA LEU A 111 -0.63 -12.46 5.54
C LEU A 111 -0.67 -12.44 7.09
N PRO A 112 0.36 -11.97 7.83
CA PRO A 112 0.32 -11.94 9.29
C PRO A 112 -0.82 -11.11 9.90
N PRO A 113 -1.08 -9.84 9.48
CA PRO A 113 -2.18 -9.07 10.07
C PRO A 113 -3.55 -9.68 9.75
N LEU A 114 -3.74 -10.30 8.58
CA LEU A 114 -4.98 -11.01 8.24
C LEU A 114 -5.21 -12.23 9.14
N ILE A 115 -4.16 -13.02 9.39
CA ILE A 115 -4.23 -14.16 10.32
C ILE A 115 -4.57 -13.67 11.73
N CYS A 116 -3.86 -12.65 12.22
CA CYS A 116 -4.12 -12.06 13.53
C CYS A 116 -5.55 -11.54 13.66
N LEU A 117 -6.05 -10.80 12.66
CA LEU A 117 -7.41 -10.26 12.66
C LEU A 117 -8.46 -11.37 12.64
N GLY A 118 -8.27 -12.43 11.85
CA GLY A 118 -9.14 -13.60 11.85
C GLY A 118 -9.15 -14.34 13.19
N LEU A 119 -7.99 -14.51 13.83
CA LEU A 119 -7.88 -15.10 15.16
C LEU A 119 -8.57 -14.24 16.23
N ILE A 120 -8.41 -12.91 16.16
CA ILE A 120 -9.08 -11.98 17.07
C ILE A 120 -10.60 -12.07 16.90
N VAL A 121 -11.10 -12.06 15.66
CA VAL A 121 -12.54 -12.15 15.37
C VAL A 121 -13.13 -13.48 15.86
N THR A 122 -12.46 -14.60 15.60
CA THR A 122 -12.91 -15.91 16.06
C THR A 122 -12.93 -16.02 17.58
N LEU A 123 -11.94 -15.45 18.28
CA LEU A 123 -11.91 -15.37 19.74
C LEU A 123 -13.07 -14.50 20.27
N ILE A 124 -13.33 -13.35 19.65
CA ILE A 124 -14.45 -12.48 20.04
C ILE A 124 -15.80 -13.21 19.85
N VAL A 125 -16.01 -13.87 18.72
CA VAL A 125 -17.27 -14.59 18.43
C VAL A 125 -17.48 -15.72 19.42
N THR A 126 -16.45 -16.54 19.65
CA THR A 126 -16.52 -17.64 20.63
C THR A 126 -16.76 -17.12 22.05
N LEU A 127 -16.15 -16.00 22.43
CA LEU A 127 -16.38 -15.33 23.71
C LEU A 127 -17.82 -14.80 23.84
N ILE A 128 -18.38 -14.21 22.78
CA ILE A 128 -19.77 -13.73 22.76
C ILE A 128 -20.74 -14.91 22.91
N ILE A 129 -20.55 -15.98 22.14
CA ILE A 129 -21.37 -17.20 22.24
C ILE A 129 -21.29 -17.74 23.67
N TRP A 130 -20.09 -17.85 24.23
CA TRP A 130 -19.88 -18.32 25.59
C TRP A 130 -20.53 -17.40 26.64
N LEU A 131 -20.48 -16.08 26.47
CA LEU A 131 -21.14 -15.12 27.36
C LEU A 131 -22.66 -15.23 27.31
N VAL A 132 -23.22 -15.41 26.11
CA VAL A 132 -24.67 -15.61 25.92
C VAL A 132 -25.13 -16.94 26.49
N GLU A 133 -24.33 -18.00 26.33
CA GLU A 133 -24.65 -19.29 26.93
C GLU A 133 -24.51 -19.23 28.46
N ARG A 134 -23.50 -18.54 28.97
CA ARG A 134 -23.29 -18.32 30.40
C ARG A 134 -24.41 -17.51 31.05
N SER A 135 -24.92 -16.48 30.38
CA SER A 135 -26.06 -15.70 30.90
C SER A 135 -27.38 -16.48 30.87
N ARG A 136 -27.47 -17.50 30.01
CA ARG A 136 -28.62 -18.42 29.96
C ARG A 136 -28.53 -19.58 30.93
N ARG A 137 -27.43 -19.79 31.65
CA ARG A 137 -27.35 -20.77 32.74
C ARG A 137 -28.01 -20.17 33.98
N PRO A 138 -29.25 -20.55 34.33
CA PRO A 138 -29.85 -20.11 35.58
C PRO A 138 -28.97 -20.64 36.71
N GLN A 139 -28.74 -19.81 37.72
CA GLN A 139 -28.16 -20.25 38.98
C GLN A 139 -28.99 -21.44 39.47
N MET A 140 -28.40 -22.64 39.51
CA MET A 140 -29.05 -23.75 40.21
C MET A 140 -29.24 -23.29 41.66
N PRO A 141 -30.46 -23.39 42.22
CA PRO A 141 -30.71 -23.00 43.60
C PRO A 141 -29.68 -23.65 44.51
N GLY A 142 -28.96 -22.81 45.24
CA GLY A 142 -28.15 -23.26 46.36
C GLY A 142 -29.05 -23.90 47.42
N ALA A 143 -28.49 -24.95 48.02
CA ALA A 143 -28.81 -25.50 49.32
C ALA A 143 -30.13 -26.28 49.48
N ALA A 144 -29.98 -27.57 49.79
CA ALA A 144 -30.61 -28.14 50.98
C ALA A 144 -29.75 -29.29 51.52
N SER A 145 -28.82 -28.96 52.43
CA SER A 145 -28.44 -29.86 53.50
C SER A 145 -29.59 -29.88 54.53
N GLN A 146 -30.40 -30.93 54.51
CA GLN A 146 -31.20 -31.43 55.65
C GLN A 146 -31.16 -32.95 55.47
N GLY A 147 -30.56 -33.77 56.32
CA GLY A 147 -30.70 -33.75 57.78
C GLY A 147 -32.07 -34.33 58.14
N VAL A 148 -32.05 -35.45 58.86
CA VAL A 148 -33.09 -35.92 59.80
C VAL A 148 -34.11 -36.97 59.27
N ILE A 149 -34.05 -38.14 59.94
CA ILE A 149 -35.05 -39.17 60.31
C ILE A 149 -35.72 -40.10 59.29
N GLY A 150 -35.59 -41.41 59.58
CA GLY A 150 -36.36 -42.52 59.01
C GLY A 150 -35.65 -43.84 59.24
#